data_AF-A0AA43RII1-F1
#
_entry.id   AF-A0AA43RII1-F1
#
_cell.length_a   1.000
_cell.length_b   1.000
_cell.length_c   1.000
_cell.angle_alpha   90.00
_cell.angle_beta   90.00
_cell.angle_gamma   90.00
#
_symmetry.space_group_name_H-M   'P 1'
#
loop_
_entity.id
_entity.type
_entity.pdbx_description
1 polymer ?
#
loop_
_entity_poly.entity_id
_entity_poly.type
_entity_poly.pdbx_seq_one_letter_code
_entity_poly.pdbx_strand_id
1 'polypeptide(L)'
;MKKLLENKSYGFYVTFVSVVASIVCAAVYASMYSGSRYMEWPAVVAMLVGAAVSLVLMFTKKAGWANAVIAVADFVAFLYYVYGIYFYVSVVMVGIQATGFNSQFRVCTAMFAVLQVLNLVNVFLKQVKEEA
;
A
#
# COMPACT_ATOMS: atom_id res chain seq x y z
N MET A 1 14.72 2.64 23.56
CA MET A 1 13.56 1.85 23.07
C MET A 1 12.35 1.88 24.01
N LYS A 2 12.48 1.58 25.32
CA LYS A 2 11.33 1.62 26.28
C LYS A 2 10.55 2.95 26.29
N LYS A 3 11.23 4.09 26.44
CA LYS A 3 10.61 5.43 26.41
C LYS A 3 9.95 5.83 25.08
N LEU A 4 10.32 5.21 23.96
CA LEU A 4 9.70 5.49 22.66
C LEU A 4 8.39 4.73 22.48
N LEU A 5 8.20 3.61 23.17
CA LEU A 5 7.01 2.74 23.04
C LEU A 5 5.93 3.03 24.10
N GLU A 6 6.26 3.70 25.19
CA GLU A 6 5.33 3.99 26.29
C GLU A 6 4.12 4.86 25.88
N ASN A 7 4.30 5.79 24.93
CA ASN A 7 3.23 6.68 24.46
C ASN A 7 2.51 6.20 23.19
N LYS A 8 2.79 4.98 22.72
CA LYS A 8 2.25 4.50 21.44
C LYS A 8 0.89 3.83 21.62
N SER A 9 -0.08 4.26 20.80
CA SER A 9 -1.45 3.73 20.76
C SER A 9 -1.55 2.57 19.76
N TYR A 10 -2.69 1.89 19.73
CA TYR A 10 -3.01 0.85 18.74
C TYR A 10 -2.78 1.30 17.30
N GLY A 11 -3.01 2.58 16.98
CA GLY A 11 -2.76 3.13 15.64
C GLY A 11 -1.31 2.99 15.18
N PHE A 12 -0.34 3.05 16.11
CA PHE A 12 1.07 2.87 15.76
C PHE A 12 1.37 1.47 15.19
N TYR A 13 0.79 0.44 15.80
CA TYR A 13 0.96 -0.94 15.34
C TYR A 13 0.25 -1.16 14.01
N VAL A 14 -0.93 -0.54 13.80
CA VAL A 14 -1.63 -0.62 12.52
C VAL A 14 -0.83 0.08 11.41
N THR A 15 -0.21 1.23 11.68
CA THR A 15 0.71 1.87 10.72
C THR A 15 1.90 0.98 10.41
N PHE A 16 2.46 0.28 11.40
CA PHE A 16 3.59 -0.63 11.16
C PHE A 16 3.17 -1.80 10.25
N VAL A 17 2.00 -2.38 10.51
CA VAL A 17 1.42 -3.43 9.66
C VAL A 17 1.13 -2.88 8.26
N SER A 18 0.67 -1.63 8.13
CA SER A 18 0.44 -0.97 6.84
C SER A 18 1.71 -0.88 6.02
N VAL A 19 2.80 -0.44 6.65
CA VAL A 19 4.13 -0.36 6.02
C VAL A 19 4.59 -1.74 5.55
N VAL A 20 4.50 -2.75 6.41
CA VAL A 20 4.92 -4.12 6.05
C VAL A 20 4.05 -4.66 4.90
N ALA A 21 2.73 -4.47 4.97
CA ALA A 21 1.80 -4.88 3.92
C ALA A 21 2.09 -4.16 2.59
N SER A 22 2.43 -2.88 2.63
CA SER A 22 2.86 -2.10 1.46
C SER A 22 4.14 -2.67 0.84
N ILE A 23 5.17 -2.97 1.64
CA ILE A 23 6.41 -3.58 1.13
C ILE A 23 6.14 -4.96 0.49
N VAL A 24 5.33 -5.79 1.13
CA VAL A 24 4.96 -7.11 0.60
C VAL A 24 4.16 -6.97 -0.70
N CYS A 25 3.21 -6.03 -0.77
CA CYS A 25 2.44 -5.75 -1.97
C CYS A 25 3.32 -5.25 -3.12
N ALA A 26 4.30 -4.39 -2.85
CA ALA A 26 5.28 -3.93 -3.82
C ALA A 26 6.11 -5.10 -4.38
N ALA A 27 6.60 -5.99 -3.51
CA ALA A 27 7.37 -7.16 -3.91
C ALA A 27 6.55 -8.15 -4.75
N VAL A 28 5.32 -8.46 -4.34
CA VAL A 28 4.41 -9.34 -5.09
C VAL A 28 4.09 -8.72 -6.44
N TYR A 29 3.70 -7.45 -6.49
CA TYR A 29 3.40 -6.77 -7.75
C TYR A 29 4.60 -6.80 -8.71
N ALA A 30 5.81 -6.47 -8.23
CA ALA A 30 7.02 -6.54 -9.03
C ALA A 30 7.34 -7.97 -9.52
N SER A 31 7.24 -8.98 -8.65
CA SER A 31 7.51 -10.38 -9.02
C SER A 31 6.54 -10.90 -10.09
N MET A 32 5.29 -10.47 -10.01
CA MET A 32 4.21 -10.90 -10.90
C MET A 32 4.26 -10.16 -12.24
N TYR A 33 4.53 -8.85 -12.23
CA TYR A 33 4.42 -8.00 -13.41
C TYR A 33 5.75 -7.60 -14.06
N SER A 34 6.93 -7.78 -13.46
CA SER A 34 8.23 -7.29 -13.98
C SER A 34 8.53 -7.55 -15.47
N GLY A 35 8.11 -8.69 -16.02
CA GLY A 35 8.27 -9.03 -17.44
C GLY A 35 7.07 -8.69 -18.34
N SER A 36 6.04 -8.04 -17.79
CA SER A 36 4.76 -7.78 -18.43
C SER A 36 4.63 -6.32 -18.87
N ARG A 37 3.93 -6.09 -19.97
CA ARG A 37 3.56 -4.75 -20.45
C ARG A 37 2.62 -3.97 -19.52
N TYR A 38 2.07 -4.63 -18.49
CA TYR A 38 1.15 -4.04 -17.50
C TYR A 38 1.89 -3.61 -16.21
N MET A 39 3.21 -3.62 -16.22
CA MET A 39 4.05 -3.22 -15.09
C MET A 39 4.24 -1.71 -15.05
N GLU A 40 3.86 -1.11 -13.92
CA GLU A 40 4.09 0.29 -13.63
C GLU A 40 5.08 0.40 -12.47
N TRP A 41 6.38 0.48 -12.81
CA TRP A 41 7.45 0.71 -11.84
C TRP A 41 7.24 1.93 -10.93
N PRO A 42 6.60 3.03 -11.37
CA PRO A 42 6.24 4.13 -10.47
C PRO A 42 5.38 3.68 -9.27
N ALA A 43 4.53 2.65 -9.42
CA ALA A 43 3.76 2.11 -8.30
C ALA A 43 4.66 1.51 -7.23
N VAL A 44 5.64 0.67 -7.64
CA VAL A 44 6.60 0.04 -6.72
C VAL A 44 7.44 1.10 -6.01
N VAL A 45 7.93 2.09 -6.76
CA VAL A 45 8.74 3.18 -6.19
C VAL A 45 7.93 3.99 -5.19
N ALA A 46 6.68 4.33 -5.50
CA ALA A 46 5.80 5.07 -4.59
C ALA A 46 5.58 4.32 -3.27
N MET A 47 5.33 3.01 -3.32
CA MET A 47 5.14 2.18 -2.12
C MET A 47 6.41 2.11 -1.27
N LEU A 48 7.57 1.86 -1.89
CA LEU A 48 8.84 1.75 -1.16
C LEU A 48 9.29 3.08 -0.55
N VAL A 49 9.14 4.18 -1.28
CA VAL A 49 9.43 5.53 -0.75
C VAL A 49 8.46 5.89 0.37
N GLY A 50 7.16 5.65 0.18
CA GLY A 50 6.14 5.85 1.20
C GLY A 50 6.41 5.06 2.48
N ALA A 51 6.76 3.78 2.34
CA ALA A 51 7.13 2.90 3.43
C ALA A 51 8.39 3.39 4.17
N ALA A 52 9.44 3.78 3.45
CA ALA A 52 10.67 4.31 4.04
C ALA A 52 10.42 5.61 4.82
N VAL A 53 9.70 6.57 4.21
CA VAL A 53 9.37 7.85 4.86
C VAL A 53 8.46 7.63 6.06
N SER A 54 7.46 6.74 5.95
CA SER A 54 6.57 6.40 7.06
C SER A 54 7.34 5.77 8.23
N LEU A 55 8.25 4.82 7.97
CA LEU A 55 9.12 4.23 9.00
C LEU A 55 9.95 5.30 9.71
N VAL A 56 10.57 6.22 8.98
CA VAL A 56 11.33 7.33 9.59
C VAL A 56 10.41 8.19 10.47
N LEU A 57 9.21 8.54 9.98
CA LEU A 57 8.25 9.33 10.75
C LEU A 57 7.75 8.60 12.01
N MET A 58 7.60 7.28 11.95
CA MET A 58 7.21 6.43 13.07
C MET A 58 8.21 6.44 14.23
N PHE A 59 9.50 6.61 13.95
CA PHE A 59 10.56 6.69 14.97
C PHE A 59 10.93 8.12 15.37
N THR A 60 10.32 9.13 14.76
CA THR A 60 10.48 10.54 15.15
C THR A 60 9.28 11.04 15.94
N LYS A 61 9.37 12.24 16.51
CA LYS A 61 8.25 12.88 17.24
C LYS A 61 7.03 13.23 16.34
N LYS A 62 7.07 12.89 15.04
CA LYS A 62 6.02 13.16 14.05
C LYS A 62 5.22 11.91 13.67
N ALA A 63 5.12 10.92 14.55
CA ALA A 63 4.41 9.66 14.30
C ALA A 63 2.94 9.86 13.86
N GLY A 64 2.29 10.97 14.23
CA GLY A 64 0.94 11.33 13.77
C GLY A 64 0.81 11.60 12.27
N TRP A 65 1.91 11.80 11.53
CA TRP A 65 1.90 11.99 10.08
C TRP A 65 2.25 10.71 9.32
N ALA A 66 2.77 9.68 10.00
CA ALA A 66 3.22 8.45 9.34
C ALA A 66 2.07 7.69 8.66
N ASN A 67 0.88 7.69 9.27
CA ASN A 67 -0.33 7.09 8.71
C ASN A 67 -0.79 7.80 7.43
N ALA A 68 -0.74 9.14 7.40
CA ALA A 68 -1.11 9.93 6.23
C ALA A 68 -0.14 9.68 5.07
N VAL A 69 1.18 9.65 5.35
CA VAL A 69 2.19 9.41 4.30
C VAL A 69 2.03 8.03 3.66
N ILE A 70 1.88 6.96 4.46
CA ILE A 70 1.73 5.61 3.90
C ILE A 70 0.42 5.48 3.12
N ALA A 71 -0.67 6.05 3.62
CA ALA A 71 -1.97 6.03 2.93
C ALA A 71 -1.92 6.75 1.58
N VAL A 72 -1.31 7.93 1.51
CA VAL A 72 -1.18 8.67 0.25
C VAL A 72 -0.27 7.93 -0.74
N ALA A 73 0.86 7.40 -0.28
CA ALA A 73 1.78 6.66 -1.13
C ALA A 73 1.15 5.40 -1.72
N ASP A 74 0.45 4.61 -0.89
CA ASP A 74 -0.24 3.40 -1.33
C ASP A 74 -1.43 3.71 -2.25
N PHE A 75 -2.12 4.83 -2.03
CA PHE A 75 -3.18 5.29 -2.93
C PHE A 75 -2.63 5.70 -4.30
N VAL A 76 -1.53 6.45 -4.34
CA VAL A 76 -0.84 6.80 -5.59
C VAL A 76 -0.37 5.55 -6.33
N ALA A 77 0.19 4.58 -5.61
CA ALA A 77 0.60 3.31 -6.19
C ALA A 77 -0.57 2.52 -6.77
N PHE A 78 -1.72 2.54 -6.10
CA PHE A 78 -2.94 1.93 -6.62
C PHE A 78 -3.41 2.60 -7.92
N LEU A 79 -3.32 3.93 -8.04
CA LEU A 79 -3.65 4.62 -9.29
C LEU A 79 -2.74 4.20 -10.45
N TYR A 80 -1.43 4.07 -10.20
CA TYR A 80 -0.49 3.54 -11.20
C TYR A 80 -0.83 2.08 -11.57
N TYR A 81 -1.16 1.24 -10.59
CA TYR A 81 -1.60 -0.13 -10.87
C TYR A 81 -2.85 -0.17 -11.77
N VAL A 82 -3.88 0.64 -11.47
CA VAL A 82 -5.10 0.76 -12.28
C VAL A 82 -4.77 1.23 -13.69
N TYR A 83 -3.88 2.20 -13.85
CA TYR A 83 -3.42 2.67 -15.14
C TYR A 83 -2.76 1.54 -15.96
N GLY A 84 -1.83 0.78 -15.38
CA GLY A 84 -1.14 -0.31 -16.06
C GLY A 84 -2.05 -1.47 -16.50
N ILE A 85 -3.08 -1.78 -15.72
CA ILE A 85 -4.02 -2.87 -16.03
C ILE A 85 -5.25 -2.44 -16.85
N TYR A 86 -5.47 -1.14 -17.06
CA TYR A 86 -6.66 -0.60 -17.73
C TYR A 86 -6.91 -1.27 -19.09
N PHE A 87 -5.86 -1.39 -19.90
CA PHE A 87 -5.95 -2.02 -21.22
C PHE A 87 -6.26 -3.53 -21.11
N TYR A 88 -5.67 -4.23 -20.13
CA TYR A 88 -5.95 -5.64 -19.90
C TYR A 88 -7.42 -5.87 -19.53
N VAL A 89 -7.94 -5.09 -18.58
CA VAL A 89 -9.34 -5.17 -18.15
C VAL A 89 -10.27 -4.88 -19.32
N SER A 90 -9.98 -3.84 -20.10
CA SER A 90 -10.77 -3.48 -21.27
C SER A 90 -10.89 -4.64 -22.26
N VAL A 91 -9.78 -5.30 -22.61
CA VAL A 91 -9.74 -6.42 -23.57
C VAL A 91 -10.49 -7.65 -23.04
N VAL A 92 -10.38 -7.96 -21.75
CA VAL A 92 -11.10 -9.10 -21.13
C VAL A 92 -12.61 -8.82 -21.10
N MET A 93 -13.02 -7.60 -20.75
CA MET A 93 -14.44 -7.22 -20.64
C MET A 93 -15.17 -7.21 -21.98
N VAL A 94 -14.49 -6.84 -23.08
CA VAL A 94 -15.07 -6.90 -24.43
C VAL A 94 -15.01 -8.31 -25.05
N GLY A 95 -14.46 -9.30 -24.33
CA GLY A 95 -14.50 -10.71 -24.73
C GLY A 95 -13.65 -11.08 -25.94
N ILE A 96 -12.69 -10.24 -26.34
CA ILE A 96 -11.94 -10.44 -27.61
C ILE A 96 -10.84 -11.50 -27.48
N GLN A 97 -10.18 -11.64 -26.32
CA GLN A 97 -8.97 -12.48 -26.17
C GLN A 97 -8.89 -13.34 -24.90
N ALA A 98 -9.82 -13.24 -23.95
CA ALA A 98 -9.76 -14.00 -22.71
C ALA A 98 -11.15 -14.29 -22.13
N THR A 99 -11.36 -15.53 -21.69
CA THR A 99 -12.59 -15.98 -21.01
C THR A 99 -12.65 -15.59 -19.53
N GLY A 100 -11.59 -14.97 -18.97
CA GLY A 100 -11.58 -14.49 -17.60
C GLY A 100 -10.25 -13.88 -17.17
N PHE A 101 -10.22 -13.38 -15.93
CA PHE A 101 -9.04 -12.74 -15.34
C PHE A 101 -7.98 -13.76 -14.88
N ASN A 102 -6.73 -13.54 -15.26
CA ASN A 102 -5.59 -14.35 -14.82
C ASN A 102 -5.38 -14.25 -13.29
N SER A 103 -4.76 -15.26 -12.68
CA SER A 103 -4.37 -15.28 -11.27
C SER A 103 -3.52 -14.07 -10.88
N GLN A 104 -2.62 -13.64 -11.76
CA GLN A 104 -1.76 -12.46 -11.57
C GLN A 104 -2.58 -11.18 -11.26
N PHE A 105 -3.62 -10.92 -12.06
CA PHE A 105 -4.53 -9.81 -11.88
C PHE A 105 -5.32 -9.95 -10.58
N ARG A 106 -5.88 -11.15 -10.32
CA ARG A 106 -6.69 -11.43 -9.13
C ARG A 106 -5.90 -11.20 -7.84
N VAL A 107 -4.68 -11.70 -7.76
CA VAL A 107 -3.82 -11.55 -6.56
C VAL A 107 -3.44 -10.10 -6.34
N CYS A 108 -2.95 -9.40 -7.36
CA CYS A 108 -2.52 -8.00 -7.20
C CYS A 108 -3.70 -7.07 -6.89
N THR A 109 -4.85 -7.28 -7.55
CA THR A 109 -6.07 -6.50 -7.27
C THR A 109 -6.54 -6.72 -5.83
N ALA A 110 -6.56 -7.97 -5.36
CA ALA A 110 -6.95 -8.27 -3.98
C ALA A 110 -5.99 -7.63 -2.96
N MET A 111 -4.68 -7.70 -3.20
CA MET A 111 -3.69 -7.07 -2.31
C MET A 111 -3.83 -5.55 -2.26
N PHE A 112 -3.93 -4.89 -3.42
CA PHE A 112 -4.15 -3.44 -3.45
C PHE A 112 -5.46 -3.05 -2.77
N ALA A 113 -6.55 -3.80 -2.97
CA ALA A 113 -7.83 -3.54 -2.31
C ALA A 113 -7.72 -3.65 -0.78
N VAL A 114 -7.10 -4.73 -0.27
CA VAL A 114 -6.86 -4.92 1.17
C VAL A 114 -5.99 -3.78 1.71
N LEU A 115 -4.97 -3.35 0.97
CA LEU A 115 -4.07 -2.26 1.37
C LEU A 115 -4.83 -0.92 1.46
N GLN A 116 -5.76 -0.63 0.54
CA GLN A 116 -6.58 0.58 0.62
C GLN A 116 -7.52 0.57 1.83
N VAL A 117 -8.17 -0.57 2.11
CA VAL A 117 -9.03 -0.71 3.30
C VAL A 117 -8.23 -0.52 4.58
N LEU A 118 -7.04 -1.14 4.63
CA LEU A 118 -6.16 -1.06 5.79
C LEU A 118 -5.67 0.37 6.03
N ASN A 119 -5.26 1.09 4.98
CA ASN A 119 -4.87 2.50 5.08
C ASN A 119 -6.03 3.40 5.48
N LEU A 120 -7.23 3.17 4.93
CA LEU A 120 -8.43 3.92 5.31
C LEU A 120 -8.72 3.78 6.80
N VAL A 121 -8.70 2.56 7.33
CA VAL A 121 -8.88 2.30 8.77
C VAL A 121 -7.77 2.97 9.57
N ASN A 122 -6.52 2.88 9.12
CA ASN A 122 -5.36 3.45 9.83
C ASN A 122 -5.41 4.98 9.97
N VAL A 123 -6.00 5.68 9.00
CA VAL A 123 -6.17 7.15 9.07
C VAL A 123 -7.08 7.56 10.24
N PHE A 124 -8.08 6.74 10.58
CA PHE A 124 -8.99 7.04 11.70
C PHE A 124 -8.46 6.62 13.07
N LEU A 125 -7.34 5.89 13.13
CA LEU A 125 -6.76 5.42 14.40
C LEU A 125 -5.77 6.44 14.98
N LYS A 126 -6.01 6.83 16.24
CA LYS A 126 -5.06 7.66 17.00
C LYS A 126 -3.71 6.95 17.12
N GLN A 127 -2.66 7.60 16.63
CA GLN A 127 -1.29 7.07 16.60
C GLN A 127 -0.56 7.21 17.95
N VAL A 128 -0.95 8.20 18.75
CA VAL A 128 -0.40 8.49 20.09
C VAL A 128 -1.55 8.36 21.09
N LYS A 129 -1.29 7.81 22.28
CA LYS A 129 -2.27 7.86 23.37
C LYS A 129 -2.46 9.32 23.76
N GLU A 130 -3.69 9.76 23.96
CA GLU A 130 -3.95 11.10 24.52
C GLU A 130 -3.06 11.30 25.75
N GLU A 131 -2.30 12.40 25.78
CA GLU A 131 -1.73 12.90 27.02
C GLU A 131 -2.94 13.23 27.91
N ALA A 132 -3.14 12.43 28.95
CA ALA A 132 -4.04 12.76 30.05
C ALA A 132 -3.41 13.88 30.90
#